data_AF-A0A1J0R718-F1
#
_entry.id   AF-A0A1J0R718-F1
#
_cell.length_a   1.000
_cell.length_b   1.000
_cell.length_c   1.000
_cell.angle_alpha   90.00
_cell.angle_beta   90.00
_cell.angle_gamma   90.00
#
_symmetry.space_group_name_H-M   'P 1'
#
loop_
_entity.id
_entity.type
_entity.pdbx_description
1 polymer ?
#
loop_
_entity_poly.entity_id
_entity_poly.type
_entity_poly.pdbx_seq_one_letter_code
_entity_poly.pdbx_strand_id
1 'polypeptide(L)'
;MAAALLLVSVAALITQITSADVNPGQNAAEHTALCEIIKLAAKDANPESASDEATEHYKKIIKLNMSVAPPSWRAMFFKDNTATKPNSKPSDANVKQAMWDSTWPTWLEAETQLRVNSPDKDVEAAGLAHLSNRSRAMAAEAAATYSAIAPDSPNADKIDNGKAEETLAQAVYGEKAAQADQPTANKVLSTSATHTRDNVCTTTDTNKLQAMLSAAACLCHKLAASNTEGACGAPVQQATGWTDTTTYPDGADLQVLVKSCGRTSTKVLKGSYLKAKLNNLLNLIKVKGADGYLGSFINSCSGNSANGLCVKFTGYAANQDSTIKALPGYSPL
;
A
#
# COMPACT_ATOMS: atom_id res chain seq x y z
N MET A 1 1.47 -31.01 63.45
CA MET A 1 2.55 -30.55 62.54
C MET A 1 2.80 -31.66 61.52
N ALA A 2 2.55 -31.38 60.24
CA ALA A 2 3.17 -32.00 59.06
C ALA A 2 2.31 -31.63 57.84
N ALA A 3 2.60 -30.46 57.28
CA ALA A 3 2.27 -30.17 55.90
C ALA A 3 3.36 -30.82 55.03
N ALA A 4 2.98 -31.62 54.04
CA ALA A 4 3.92 -32.09 53.02
C ALA A 4 3.24 -31.99 51.64
N LEU A 5 3.84 -31.13 50.83
CA LEU A 5 3.45 -30.69 49.50
C LEU A 5 3.38 -31.85 48.50
N LEU A 6 2.35 -31.84 47.66
CA LEU A 6 2.33 -32.50 46.35
C LEU A 6 2.24 -31.40 45.28
N LEU A 7 3.40 -30.90 44.84
CA LEU A 7 3.54 -30.13 43.61
C LEU A 7 4.14 -31.07 42.56
N VAL A 8 3.30 -31.49 41.61
CA VAL A 8 3.72 -32.24 40.43
C VAL A 8 4.42 -31.25 39.49
N SER A 9 5.74 -31.31 39.44
CA SER A 9 6.56 -30.56 38.48
C SER A 9 6.43 -31.16 37.08
N VAL A 10 5.58 -30.58 36.23
CA VAL A 10 5.64 -30.83 34.78
C VAL A 10 6.78 -29.96 34.21
N ALA A 11 8.01 -30.46 34.32
CA ALA A 11 9.13 -29.91 33.57
C ALA A 11 9.09 -30.54 32.17
N ALA A 12 8.36 -29.93 31.23
CA ALA A 12 8.53 -30.23 29.83
C ALA A 12 9.97 -29.84 29.44
N LEU A 13 10.81 -30.84 29.13
CA LEU A 13 12.08 -30.64 28.46
C LEU A 13 11.79 -29.99 27.10
N ILE A 14 11.84 -28.67 27.03
CA ILE A 14 12.03 -27.96 25.77
C ILE A 14 13.51 -28.16 25.43
N THR A 15 13.83 -29.28 24.79
CA THR A 15 15.09 -29.39 24.06
C THR A 15 15.07 -28.29 23.01
N GLN A 16 15.86 -27.24 23.22
CA GLN A 16 16.22 -26.31 22.18
C GLN A 16 17.01 -27.11 21.14
N ILE A 17 16.32 -27.64 20.14
CA ILE A 17 16.98 -28.17 18.94
C ILE A 17 17.59 -26.95 18.27
N THR A 18 18.87 -26.70 18.50
CA THR A 18 19.68 -25.88 17.61
C THR A 18 19.76 -26.68 16.31
N SER A 19 18.82 -26.49 15.39
CA SER A 19 18.89 -27.19 14.11
C SER A 19 20.09 -26.65 13.35
N ALA A 20 20.96 -27.57 12.90
CA ALA A 20 22.10 -27.23 12.04
C ALA A 20 21.65 -26.88 10.61
N ASP A 21 20.41 -27.21 10.25
CA ASP A 21 19.82 -27.09 8.93
C ASP A 21 18.46 -26.37 8.95
N VAL A 22 18.11 -25.75 7.82
CA VAL A 22 16.76 -25.27 7.52
C VAL A 22 15.85 -26.47 7.24
N ASN A 23 14.77 -26.59 8.00
CA ASN A 23 13.80 -27.68 7.90
C ASN A 23 12.55 -27.29 7.10
N PRO A 24 11.76 -28.28 6.64
CA PRO A 24 10.45 -28.01 6.06
C PRO A 24 9.55 -27.17 6.98
N GLY A 25 8.89 -26.17 6.41
CA GLY A 25 7.97 -25.25 7.10
C GLY A 25 8.65 -24.13 7.88
N GLN A 26 9.97 -24.09 7.99
CA GLN A 26 10.67 -23.10 8.81
C GLN A 26 10.53 -21.65 8.31
N ASN A 27 10.19 -21.46 7.03
CA ASN A 27 9.88 -20.17 6.41
C ASN A 27 8.38 -19.97 6.13
N ALA A 28 7.50 -20.81 6.70
CA ALA A 28 6.07 -20.76 6.39
C ALA A 28 5.41 -19.42 6.80
N ALA A 29 5.85 -18.81 7.91
CA ALA A 29 5.32 -17.53 8.38
C ALA A 29 5.72 -16.38 7.43
N GLU A 30 6.99 -16.34 7.03
CA GLU A 30 7.54 -15.35 6.10
C GLU A 30 6.90 -15.50 4.71
N HIS A 31 6.72 -16.74 4.22
CA HIS A 31 5.99 -17.01 2.99
C HIS A 31 4.53 -16.56 3.08
N THR A 32 3.84 -16.85 4.19
CA THR A 32 2.45 -16.42 4.39
C THR A 32 2.32 -14.90 4.33
N ALA A 33 3.22 -14.17 5.01
CA ALA A 33 3.23 -12.71 5.01
C ALA A 33 3.50 -12.13 3.61
N LEU A 34 4.46 -12.68 2.86
CA LEU A 34 4.69 -12.31 1.46
C LEU A 34 3.47 -12.58 0.58
N CYS A 35 2.85 -13.73 0.77
CA CYS A 35 1.65 -14.11 0.04
C CYS A 35 0.47 -13.17 0.29
N GLU A 36 0.40 -12.50 1.45
CA GLU A 36 -0.62 -11.48 1.69
C GLU A 36 -0.51 -10.26 0.77
N ILE A 37 0.69 -10.00 0.23
CA ILE A 37 0.96 -8.90 -0.72
C ILE A 37 0.92 -9.41 -2.16
N ILE A 38 1.56 -10.56 -2.46
CA ILE A 38 1.59 -11.15 -3.81
C ILE A 38 0.17 -11.35 -4.37
N LYS A 39 -0.75 -11.84 -3.54
CA LYS A 39 -2.15 -12.06 -3.94
C LYS A 39 -2.95 -10.78 -4.23
N LEU A 40 -2.44 -9.60 -3.85
CA LEU A 40 -3.07 -8.30 -4.16
C LEU A 40 -2.66 -7.79 -5.54
N ALA A 41 -1.52 -8.24 -6.07
CA ALA A 41 -1.10 -7.93 -7.43
C ALA A 41 -1.66 -8.91 -8.47
N ALA A 42 -2.38 -9.95 -8.04
CA ALA A 42 -3.13 -10.82 -8.96
C ALA A 42 -4.33 -10.03 -9.53
N LYS A 43 -4.61 -10.24 -10.82
CA LYS A 43 -5.55 -9.48 -11.68
C LYS A 43 -6.98 -9.23 -11.16
N ASP A 44 -7.37 -9.84 -10.05
CA ASP A 44 -8.74 -9.81 -9.49
C ASP A 44 -8.89 -8.81 -8.32
N ALA A 45 -7.85 -8.02 -7.99
CA ALA A 45 -7.93 -6.99 -6.96
C ALA A 45 -8.65 -5.75 -7.52
N ASN A 46 -9.90 -5.51 -7.09
CA ASN A 46 -10.61 -4.27 -7.42
C ASN A 46 -10.31 -3.23 -6.33
N PRO A 47 -9.42 -2.23 -6.57
CA PRO A 47 -9.21 -1.13 -5.62
C PRO A 47 -10.52 -0.35 -5.37
N GLU A 48 -10.67 0.21 -4.16
CA GLU A 48 -11.77 1.14 -3.88
C GLU A 48 -11.64 2.30 -4.86
N SER A 49 -12.64 2.53 -5.71
CA SER A 49 -12.82 3.87 -6.24
C SER A 49 -12.99 4.77 -5.02
N ALA A 50 -12.10 5.72 -4.83
CA ALA A 50 -12.30 6.69 -3.78
C ALA A 50 -13.66 7.36 -4.03
N SER A 51 -14.57 7.29 -3.06
CA SER A 51 -15.89 7.88 -3.20
C SER A 51 -15.76 9.40 -3.14
N ASP A 52 -16.21 10.07 -4.19
CA ASP A 52 -16.26 11.53 -4.23
C ASP A 52 -17.46 12.09 -3.46
N GLU A 53 -18.29 11.25 -2.83
CA GLU A 53 -19.45 11.67 -2.04
C GLU A 53 -19.06 12.69 -0.96
N ALA A 54 -17.91 12.54 -0.30
CA ALA A 54 -17.45 13.50 0.68
C ALA A 54 -17.14 14.86 0.05
N THR A 55 -16.53 14.87 -1.15
CA THR A 55 -16.26 16.08 -1.94
C THR A 55 -17.56 16.70 -2.45
N GLU A 56 -18.51 15.90 -2.93
CA GLU A 56 -19.82 16.36 -3.38
C GLU A 56 -20.65 16.96 -2.23
N HIS A 57 -20.68 16.29 -1.07
CA HIS A 57 -21.33 16.79 0.13
C HIS A 57 -20.67 18.08 0.63
N TYR A 58 -19.34 18.15 0.63
CA TYR A 58 -18.60 19.37 0.96
C TYR A 58 -18.97 20.51 0.00
N LYS A 59 -18.93 20.29 -1.32
CA LYS A 59 -19.34 21.29 -2.33
C LYS A 59 -20.80 21.73 -2.15
N LYS A 60 -21.69 20.80 -1.82
CA LYS A 60 -23.10 21.11 -1.51
C LYS A 60 -23.23 21.98 -0.27
N ILE A 61 -22.47 21.71 0.81
CA ILE A 61 -22.43 22.56 2.00
C ILE A 61 -21.92 23.97 1.66
N ILE A 62 -20.85 24.08 0.85
CA ILE A 62 -20.33 25.38 0.40
C ILE A 62 -21.38 26.14 -0.44
N LYS A 63 -22.12 25.46 -1.32
CA LYS A 63 -23.21 26.06 -2.09
C LYS A 63 -24.33 26.58 -1.20
N LEU A 64 -24.76 25.79 -0.21
CA LEU A 64 -25.77 26.22 0.75
C LEU A 64 -25.27 27.43 1.57
N ASN A 65 -24.02 27.43 2.01
CA ASN A 65 -23.39 28.57 2.70
C ASN A 65 -23.39 29.83 1.82
N MET A 66 -22.99 29.70 0.55
CA MET A 66 -23.02 30.79 -0.43
C MET A 66 -24.44 31.35 -0.60
N SER A 67 -25.48 30.50 -0.61
CA SER A 67 -26.87 30.94 -0.84
C SER A 67 -27.40 31.90 0.24
N VAL A 68 -26.90 31.77 1.47
CA VAL A 68 -27.30 32.60 2.61
C VAL A 68 -26.32 33.75 2.90
N ALA A 69 -25.21 33.82 2.17
CA ALA A 69 -24.22 34.89 2.30
C ALA A 69 -24.77 36.26 1.87
N PRO A 70 -24.23 37.37 2.40
CA PRO A 70 -24.67 38.71 2.03
C PRO A 70 -24.57 38.95 0.50
N PRO A 71 -25.57 39.62 -0.13
CA PRO A 71 -25.53 39.89 -1.56
C PRO A 71 -24.26 40.64 -2.02
N SER A 72 -23.76 41.57 -1.19
CA SER A 72 -22.52 42.29 -1.44
C SER A 72 -21.29 41.38 -1.49
N TRP A 73 -21.27 40.31 -0.69
CA TRP A 73 -20.19 39.32 -0.68
C TRP A 73 -20.28 38.43 -1.92
N ARG A 74 -21.47 37.91 -2.24
CA ARG A 74 -21.72 37.10 -3.43
C ARG A 74 -21.42 37.84 -4.74
N ALA A 75 -21.63 39.15 -4.77
CA ALA A 75 -21.32 39.99 -5.92
C ALA A 75 -19.82 40.03 -6.26
N MET A 76 -18.91 39.77 -5.30
CA MET A 76 -17.47 39.84 -5.53
C MET A 76 -16.95 38.79 -6.53
N PHE A 77 -17.67 37.69 -6.74
CA PHE A 77 -17.22 36.59 -7.60
C PHE A 77 -17.36 36.87 -9.11
N PHE A 78 -18.10 37.91 -9.49
CA PHE A 78 -18.33 38.25 -10.90
C PHE A 78 -18.27 39.76 -11.12
N LYS A 79 -17.79 40.17 -12.29
CA LYS A 79 -17.71 41.60 -12.68
C LYS A 79 -19.06 42.20 -13.04
N ASP A 80 -20.05 41.35 -13.33
CA ASP A 80 -21.42 41.73 -13.61
C ASP A 80 -22.41 40.75 -12.96
N ASN A 81 -23.70 40.99 -13.17
CA ASN A 81 -24.76 40.13 -12.62
C ASN A 81 -24.93 38.81 -13.40
N THR A 82 -24.15 38.57 -14.45
CA THR A 82 -24.18 37.33 -15.21
C THR A 82 -23.12 36.36 -14.70
N ALA A 83 -23.26 35.08 -15.03
CA ALA A 83 -22.24 34.07 -14.73
C ALA A 83 -21.08 34.06 -15.77
N THR A 84 -20.97 35.07 -16.65
CA THR A 84 -20.07 35.03 -17.82
C THR A 84 -18.72 35.71 -17.60
N LYS A 85 -18.59 36.55 -16.55
CA LYS A 85 -17.35 37.29 -16.25
C LYS A 85 -16.87 37.04 -14.82
N PRO A 86 -16.32 35.85 -14.53
CA PRO A 86 -15.83 35.52 -13.20
C PRO A 86 -14.60 36.35 -12.83
N ASN A 87 -14.46 36.65 -11.55
CA ASN A 87 -13.19 37.03 -10.95
C ASN A 87 -12.51 35.72 -10.53
N SER A 88 -11.50 35.26 -11.27
CA SER A 88 -10.94 33.91 -11.08
C SER A 88 -10.05 33.77 -9.85
N LYS A 89 -9.64 34.89 -9.26
CA LYS A 89 -8.85 34.97 -8.03
C LYS A 89 -9.29 36.17 -7.20
N PRO A 90 -9.00 36.21 -5.88
CA PRO A 90 -9.41 37.33 -5.01
C PRO A 90 -8.95 38.71 -5.51
N SER A 91 -7.74 38.79 -6.06
CA SER A 91 -7.18 40.04 -6.59
C SER A 91 -7.96 40.61 -7.77
N ASP A 92 -8.65 39.79 -8.57
CA ASP A 92 -9.51 40.28 -9.66
C ASP A 92 -10.74 41.02 -9.13
N ALA A 93 -11.14 40.74 -7.89
CA ALA A 93 -12.21 41.41 -7.15
C ALA A 93 -11.70 42.51 -6.20
N ASN A 94 -10.44 42.94 -6.34
CA ASN A 94 -9.76 43.87 -5.41
C ASN A 94 -9.71 43.39 -3.94
N VAL A 95 -9.80 42.08 -3.71
CA VAL A 95 -9.65 41.49 -2.37
C VAL A 95 -8.18 41.16 -2.11
N LYS A 96 -7.64 41.61 -0.97
CA LYS A 96 -6.23 41.45 -0.57
C LYS A 96 -5.99 40.36 0.49
N GLN A 97 -6.95 39.46 0.70
CA GLN A 97 -6.85 38.39 1.69
C GLN A 97 -6.18 37.15 1.10
N ALA A 98 -4.88 36.98 1.31
CA ALA A 98 -4.10 35.84 0.80
C ALA A 98 -4.65 34.47 1.23
N MET A 99 -5.25 34.41 2.42
CA MET A 99 -5.91 33.20 2.94
C MET A 99 -7.13 32.73 2.12
N TRP A 100 -7.61 33.54 1.17
CA TRP A 100 -8.74 33.17 0.31
C TRP A 100 -8.32 32.52 -1.01
N ASP A 101 -7.03 32.57 -1.36
CA ASP A 101 -6.57 32.08 -2.67
C ASP A 101 -6.90 30.59 -2.88
N SER A 102 -6.82 29.77 -1.82
CA SER A 102 -7.11 28.33 -1.88
C SER A 102 -8.60 28.00 -1.93
N THR A 103 -9.46 28.81 -1.31
CA THR A 103 -10.92 28.57 -1.22
C THR A 103 -11.71 29.29 -2.30
N TRP A 104 -11.13 30.31 -2.93
CA TRP A 104 -11.77 31.13 -3.95
C TRP A 104 -12.35 30.33 -5.13
N PRO A 105 -11.67 29.31 -5.70
CA PRO A 105 -12.23 28.52 -6.80
C PRO A 105 -13.51 27.78 -6.39
N THR A 106 -13.57 27.23 -5.18
CA THR A 106 -14.75 26.50 -4.68
C THR A 106 -15.92 27.45 -4.42
N TRP A 107 -15.66 28.65 -3.89
CA TRP A 107 -16.69 29.68 -3.73
C TRP A 107 -17.20 30.19 -5.07
N LEU A 108 -16.29 30.42 -6.03
CA LEU A 108 -16.66 30.83 -7.38
C LEU A 108 -17.55 29.77 -8.06
N GLU A 109 -17.20 28.49 -7.94
CA GLU A 109 -18.01 27.37 -8.44
C GLU A 109 -19.42 27.38 -7.82
N ALA A 110 -19.51 27.52 -6.49
CA ALA A 110 -20.78 27.59 -5.78
C ALA A 110 -21.68 28.75 -6.21
N GLU A 111 -21.14 29.97 -6.32
CA GLU A 111 -21.90 31.14 -6.79
C GLU A 111 -22.30 31.01 -8.26
N THR A 112 -21.44 30.41 -9.10
CA THR A 112 -21.76 30.09 -10.49
C THR A 112 -23.01 29.20 -10.56
N GLN A 113 -23.04 28.12 -9.78
CA GLN A 113 -24.17 27.19 -9.75
C GLN A 113 -25.46 27.89 -9.30
N LEU A 114 -25.39 28.72 -8.25
CA LEU A 114 -26.57 29.46 -7.77
C LEU A 114 -27.13 30.46 -8.78
N ARG A 115 -26.27 31.09 -9.60
CA ARG A 115 -26.70 32.02 -10.65
C ARG A 115 -27.31 31.30 -11.84
N VAL A 116 -26.73 30.16 -12.24
CA VAL A 116 -27.19 29.38 -13.40
C VAL A 116 -28.48 28.63 -13.08
N ASN A 117 -28.58 28.08 -11.88
CA ASN A 117 -29.68 27.19 -11.50
C ASN A 117 -30.72 27.88 -10.62
N SER A 118 -31.08 29.14 -10.87
CA SER A 118 -32.06 29.84 -10.02
C SER A 118 -33.51 29.55 -10.44
N PRO A 119 -34.40 29.03 -9.56
CA PRO A 119 -34.16 28.65 -8.16
C PRO A 119 -33.43 27.30 -8.02
N ASP A 120 -32.46 27.24 -7.10
CA ASP A 120 -31.59 26.07 -6.94
C ASP A 120 -32.26 25.00 -6.07
N LYS A 121 -32.35 23.78 -6.60
CA LYS A 121 -33.06 22.65 -5.96
C LYS A 121 -32.49 22.28 -4.59
N ASP A 122 -31.18 22.43 -4.36
CA ASP A 122 -30.59 22.13 -3.07
C ASP A 122 -30.95 23.20 -2.04
N VAL A 123 -31.01 24.46 -2.47
CA VAL A 123 -31.44 25.60 -1.64
C VAL A 123 -32.92 25.47 -1.26
N GLU A 124 -33.76 25.05 -2.21
CA GLU A 124 -35.18 24.77 -1.96
C GLU A 124 -35.37 23.59 -1.00
N ALA A 125 -34.70 22.45 -1.27
CA ALA A 125 -34.79 21.27 -0.42
C ALA A 125 -34.30 21.52 1.01
N ALA A 126 -33.32 22.41 1.18
CA ALA A 126 -32.83 22.84 2.49
C ALA A 126 -33.74 23.87 3.19
N GLY A 127 -34.84 24.31 2.56
CA GLY A 127 -35.75 25.31 3.11
C GLY A 127 -35.14 26.72 3.21
N LEU A 128 -34.05 27.00 2.49
CA LEU A 128 -33.28 28.24 2.63
C LEU A 128 -33.82 29.39 1.78
N ALA A 129 -34.63 29.08 0.75
CA ALA A 129 -35.13 30.04 -0.24
C ALA A 129 -35.93 31.22 0.37
N HIS A 130 -36.58 31.00 1.51
CA HIS A 130 -37.52 31.97 2.12
C HIS A 130 -37.12 32.42 3.53
N LEU A 131 -35.88 32.20 3.95
CA LEU A 131 -35.43 32.62 5.27
C LEU A 131 -35.55 34.14 5.47
N SER A 132 -35.83 34.57 6.69
CA SER A 132 -35.69 35.97 7.09
C SER A 132 -34.20 36.34 7.19
N ASN A 133 -33.86 37.63 7.15
CA ASN A 133 -32.46 38.07 7.24
C ASN A 133 -31.74 37.59 8.52
N ARG A 134 -32.46 37.54 9.64
CA ARG A 134 -31.94 37.00 10.91
C ARG A 134 -31.67 35.50 10.82
N SER A 135 -32.53 34.75 10.16
CA SER A 135 -32.38 33.29 9.98
C SER A 135 -31.27 32.96 8.98
N ARG A 136 -31.07 33.80 7.95
CA ARG A 136 -29.92 33.70 7.04
C ARG A 136 -28.59 33.88 7.76
N ALA A 137 -28.48 34.85 8.67
CA ALA A 137 -27.26 35.06 9.44
C ALA A 137 -26.90 33.85 10.31
N MET A 138 -27.88 33.26 11.00
CA MET A 138 -27.66 32.03 11.79
C MET A 138 -27.31 30.83 10.93
N ALA A 139 -27.96 30.68 9.76
CA ALA A 139 -27.63 29.61 8.81
C ALA A 139 -26.21 29.78 8.24
N ALA A 140 -25.78 31.01 7.95
CA ALA A 140 -24.44 31.31 7.49
C ALA A 140 -23.36 30.97 8.53
N GLU A 141 -23.63 31.24 9.82
CA GLU A 141 -22.69 30.95 10.90
C GLU A 141 -22.56 29.43 11.17
N ALA A 142 -23.67 28.70 11.13
CA ALA A 142 -23.65 27.24 11.19
C ALA A 142 -22.90 26.65 9.98
N ALA A 143 -23.19 27.14 8.78
CA ALA A 143 -22.54 26.66 7.56
C ALA A 143 -21.05 27.00 7.48
N ALA A 144 -20.63 28.15 8.02
CA ALA A 144 -19.21 28.50 8.17
C ALA A 144 -18.45 27.46 9.02
N THR A 145 -19.08 26.98 10.10
CA THR A 145 -18.52 25.95 10.97
C THR A 145 -18.34 24.62 10.24
N TYR A 146 -19.35 24.18 9.46
CA TYR A 146 -19.25 22.95 8.68
C TYR A 146 -18.27 23.06 7.50
N SER A 147 -18.20 24.23 6.84
CA SER A 147 -17.27 24.47 5.72
C SER A 147 -15.80 24.52 6.13
N ALA A 148 -15.50 24.66 7.42
CA ALA A 148 -14.14 24.55 7.94
C ALA A 148 -13.62 23.10 7.95
N ILE A 149 -14.50 22.11 7.80
CA ILE A 149 -14.16 20.69 7.69
C ILE A 149 -13.98 20.36 6.21
N ALA A 150 -12.75 20.48 5.72
CA ALA A 150 -12.41 20.01 4.38
C ALA A 150 -12.38 18.46 4.36
N PRO A 151 -12.73 17.81 3.22
CA PRO A 151 -12.54 16.37 3.08
C PRO A 151 -11.05 16.02 3.18
N ASP A 152 -10.75 14.85 3.78
CA ASP A 152 -9.39 14.35 4.01
C ASP A 152 -8.55 14.20 2.72
N SER A 153 -9.21 14.11 1.55
CA SER A 153 -8.56 14.18 0.25
C SER A 153 -9.46 14.92 -0.75
N PRO A 154 -9.11 16.14 -1.19
CA PRO A 154 -9.83 16.87 -2.23
C PRO A 154 -9.62 16.29 -3.65
N ASN A 155 -8.96 15.13 -3.77
CA ASN A 155 -8.59 14.47 -5.03
C ASN A 155 -8.86 12.96 -4.99
N ALA A 156 -9.89 12.52 -4.25
CA ALA A 156 -10.35 11.14 -4.29
C ALA A 156 -10.53 10.65 -5.75
N ASP A 157 -11.17 11.46 -6.60
CA ASP A 157 -11.34 11.29 -8.05
C ASP A 157 -10.04 11.00 -8.82
N LYS A 158 -8.87 11.37 -8.28
CA LYS A 158 -7.55 11.21 -8.95
C LYS A 158 -6.83 9.92 -8.58
N ILE A 159 -7.40 9.10 -7.71
CA ILE A 159 -6.90 7.73 -7.48
C ILE A 159 -7.34 6.89 -8.68
N ASP A 160 -6.47 6.87 -9.69
CA ASP A 160 -6.60 6.01 -10.85
C ASP A 160 -6.34 4.56 -10.42
N ASN A 161 -7.42 3.79 -10.29
CA ASN A 161 -7.41 2.38 -9.94
C ASN A 161 -6.45 1.57 -10.84
N GLY A 162 -6.35 1.91 -12.13
CA GLY A 162 -5.42 1.26 -13.05
C GLY A 162 -3.95 1.51 -12.68
N LYS A 163 -3.62 2.69 -12.15
CA LYS A 163 -2.27 2.98 -11.63
C LYS A 163 -1.97 2.21 -10.35
N ALA A 164 -2.94 2.03 -9.46
CA ALA A 164 -2.75 1.23 -8.26
C ALA A 164 -2.43 -0.24 -8.62
N GLU A 165 -3.14 -0.81 -9.59
CA GLU A 165 -2.89 -2.16 -10.10
C GLU A 165 -1.50 -2.29 -10.76
N GLU A 166 -1.14 -1.35 -11.64
CA GLU A 166 0.20 -1.31 -12.27
C GLU A 166 1.32 -1.21 -11.22
N THR A 167 1.06 -0.46 -10.14
CA THR A 167 2.02 -0.22 -9.07
C THR A 167 2.25 -1.48 -8.23
N LEU A 168 1.17 -2.20 -7.90
CA LEU A 168 1.23 -3.48 -7.22
C LEU A 168 1.89 -4.54 -8.10
N ALA A 169 1.55 -4.60 -9.39
CA ALA A 169 2.19 -5.48 -10.35
C ALA A 169 3.69 -5.20 -10.46
N GLN A 170 4.07 -3.92 -10.56
CA GLN A 170 5.47 -3.50 -10.61
C GLN A 170 6.22 -3.91 -9.33
N ALA A 171 5.59 -3.81 -8.17
CA ALA A 171 6.18 -4.21 -6.89
C ALA A 171 6.38 -5.74 -6.78
N VAL A 172 5.40 -6.52 -7.24
CA VAL A 172 5.38 -7.97 -7.07
C VAL A 172 6.12 -8.72 -8.18
N TYR A 173 5.95 -8.30 -9.44
CA TYR A 173 6.48 -8.98 -10.62
C TYR A 173 7.65 -8.25 -11.28
N GLY A 174 7.93 -7.00 -10.90
CA GLY A 174 8.97 -6.18 -11.52
C GLY A 174 8.55 -5.57 -12.86
N GLU A 175 7.27 -5.64 -13.21
CA GLU A 175 6.69 -5.03 -14.40
C GLU A 175 5.24 -4.58 -14.15
N LYS A 176 4.79 -3.57 -14.90
CA LYS A 176 3.44 -2.99 -14.75
C LYS A 176 2.29 -3.96 -15.06
N ALA A 177 2.55 -4.97 -15.89
CA ALA A 177 1.54 -5.98 -16.21
C ALA A 177 1.51 -7.06 -15.13
N ALA A 178 0.33 -7.37 -14.61
CA ALA A 178 0.18 -8.52 -13.73
C ALA A 178 0.40 -9.82 -14.52
N GLN A 179 1.54 -10.48 -14.28
CA GLN A 179 1.95 -11.73 -14.95
C GLN A 179 1.83 -12.93 -13.99
N ALA A 180 0.75 -13.03 -13.22
CA ALA A 180 0.56 -14.09 -12.23
C ALA A 180 0.64 -15.51 -12.84
N ASP A 181 0.16 -15.68 -14.07
CA ASP A 181 0.17 -16.96 -14.77
C ASP A 181 1.50 -17.26 -15.48
N GLN A 182 2.29 -16.25 -15.84
CA GLN A 182 3.59 -16.44 -16.50
C GLN A 182 4.58 -15.34 -16.06
N PRO A 183 5.07 -15.37 -14.80
CA PRO A 183 6.02 -14.37 -14.34
C PRO A 183 7.27 -14.32 -15.21
N THR A 184 7.69 -13.13 -15.63
CA THR A 184 8.91 -12.96 -16.43
C THR A 184 10.14 -13.05 -15.51
N ALA A 185 10.87 -14.16 -15.57
CA ALA A 185 11.96 -14.45 -14.63
C ALA A 185 13.02 -13.33 -14.50
N ASN A 186 13.38 -12.68 -15.61
CA ASN A 186 14.38 -11.61 -15.59
C ASN A 186 13.86 -10.26 -15.04
N LYS A 187 12.54 -10.09 -14.92
CA LYS A 187 11.90 -8.96 -14.22
C LYS A 187 11.82 -9.21 -12.72
N VAL A 188 11.78 -10.48 -12.33
CA VAL A 188 11.71 -10.90 -10.93
C VAL A 188 13.12 -11.00 -10.33
N LEU A 189 14.00 -11.87 -10.82
CA LEU A 189 15.26 -12.19 -10.14
C LEU A 189 16.42 -11.29 -10.55
N SER A 190 16.73 -11.25 -11.85
CA SER A 190 17.60 -10.30 -12.58
C SER A 190 17.89 -10.87 -13.97
N THR A 191 18.59 -10.13 -14.85
CA THR A 191 18.93 -10.58 -16.22
C THR A 191 20.20 -11.43 -16.32
N SER A 192 21.06 -11.48 -15.30
CA SER A 192 22.37 -12.18 -15.38
C SER A 192 22.42 -13.38 -14.44
N ALA A 193 22.22 -14.58 -15.00
CA ALA A 193 22.40 -15.87 -14.32
C ALA A 193 23.89 -16.23 -14.20
N THR A 194 24.68 -15.34 -13.62
CA THR A 194 26.14 -15.50 -13.41
C THR A 194 26.54 -15.29 -11.96
N HIS A 195 25.59 -14.95 -11.09
CA HIS A 195 25.84 -14.63 -9.69
C HIS A 195 25.24 -15.71 -8.81
N THR A 196 25.89 -15.97 -7.68
CA THR A 196 25.40 -16.87 -6.64
C THR A 196 24.04 -16.43 -6.12
N ARG A 197 23.22 -17.37 -5.62
CA ARG A 197 21.95 -17.05 -4.97
C ARG A 197 22.12 -16.06 -3.81
N ASP A 198 23.23 -16.12 -3.09
CA ASP A 198 23.57 -15.14 -2.04
C ASP A 198 23.62 -13.68 -2.54
N ASN A 199 24.15 -13.49 -3.75
CA ASN A 199 24.23 -12.17 -4.39
C ASN A 199 22.89 -11.72 -4.97
N VAL A 200 21.97 -12.66 -5.27
CA VAL A 200 20.60 -12.33 -5.65
C VAL A 200 19.74 -12.04 -4.42
N CYS A 201 19.85 -12.82 -3.37
CA CYS A 201 19.01 -12.79 -2.18
C CYS A 201 19.48 -11.76 -1.13
N THR A 202 19.73 -10.54 -1.60
CA THR A 202 20.15 -9.39 -0.80
C THR A 202 19.58 -8.10 -1.38
N THR A 203 19.55 -7.00 -0.60
CA THR A 203 19.08 -5.69 -1.09
C THR A 203 20.20 -4.78 -1.64
N THR A 204 21.46 -5.20 -1.56
CA THR A 204 22.62 -4.31 -1.82
C THR A 204 23.53 -4.70 -2.98
N ASP A 205 23.39 -5.91 -3.54
CA ASP A 205 24.24 -6.33 -4.68
C ASP A 205 23.80 -5.68 -6.00
N THR A 206 24.68 -5.69 -6.99
CA THR A 206 24.38 -5.32 -8.38
C THR A 206 23.33 -6.22 -9.03
N ASN A 207 23.32 -7.51 -8.68
CA ASN A 207 22.42 -8.53 -9.22
C ASN A 207 21.34 -8.94 -8.20
N LYS A 208 21.05 -8.06 -7.24
CA LYS A 208 20.02 -8.24 -6.24
C LYS A 208 18.65 -8.54 -6.85
N LEU A 209 17.78 -9.12 -6.02
CA LEU A 209 16.37 -9.28 -6.32
C LEU A 209 15.74 -7.99 -6.88
N GLN A 210 14.74 -8.11 -7.76
CA GLN A 210 14.08 -6.99 -8.44
C GLN A 210 12.61 -6.81 -8.06
N ALA A 211 11.99 -7.79 -7.40
CA ALA A 211 10.58 -7.73 -7.01
C ALA A 211 10.28 -8.54 -5.73
N MET A 212 9.07 -8.42 -5.18
CA MET A 212 8.68 -9.20 -3.99
C MET A 212 8.54 -10.70 -4.27
N LEU A 213 8.18 -11.12 -5.50
CA LEU A 213 8.14 -12.53 -5.87
C LEU A 213 9.54 -13.19 -5.80
N SER A 214 10.58 -12.40 -6.02
CA SER A 214 11.99 -12.82 -5.88
C SER A 214 12.33 -13.13 -4.43
N ALA A 215 11.78 -12.36 -3.49
CA ALA A 215 11.92 -12.67 -2.07
C ALA A 215 11.28 -14.03 -1.78
N ALA A 216 10.09 -14.32 -2.31
CA ALA A 216 9.47 -15.64 -2.18
C ALA A 216 10.36 -16.75 -2.77
N ALA A 217 10.98 -16.52 -3.93
CA ALA A 217 11.95 -17.48 -4.49
C ALA A 217 13.16 -17.69 -3.56
N CYS A 218 13.73 -16.62 -3.00
CA CYS A 218 14.82 -16.68 -2.04
C CYS A 218 14.46 -17.45 -0.76
N LEU A 219 13.22 -17.37 -0.29
CA LEU A 219 12.75 -18.09 0.90
C LEU A 219 12.36 -19.54 0.64
N CYS A 220 11.85 -19.85 -0.56
CA CYS A 220 11.08 -21.06 -0.79
C CYS A 220 11.64 -21.99 -1.86
N HIS A 221 12.43 -21.46 -2.80
CA HIS A 221 12.89 -22.26 -3.93
C HIS A 221 13.98 -23.24 -3.51
N LYS A 222 13.84 -24.51 -3.89
CA LYS A 222 14.85 -25.53 -3.63
C LYS A 222 16.15 -25.26 -4.38
N LEU A 223 17.29 -25.55 -3.74
CA LEU A 223 18.59 -25.60 -4.40
C LEU A 223 18.80 -26.99 -5.01
N ALA A 224 19.21 -27.08 -6.28
CA ALA A 224 19.37 -28.36 -6.98
C ALA A 224 20.35 -29.32 -6.28
N ALA A 225 21.41 -28.79 -5.66
CA ALA A 225 22.46 -29.59 -5.03
C ALA A 225 22.11 -30.13 -3.64
N SER A 226 21.06 -29.62 -2.98
CA SER A 226 20.76 -29.97 -1.58
C SER A 226 19.29 -30.30 -1.29
N ASN A 227 18.39 -30.29 -2.29
CA ASN A 227 16.97 -30.64 -2.15
C ASN A 227 16.30 -30.04 -0.90
N THR A 228 16.48 -28.72 -0.72
CA THR A 228 15.87 -27.91 0.35
C THR A 228 14.38 -27.65 0.12
N GLU A 229 13.65 -28.68 -0.28
CA GLU A 229 12.25 -28.60 -0.60
C GLU A 229 11.40 -28.42 0.67
N GLY A 230 10.32 -27.65 0.52
CA GLY A 230 9.32 -27.51 1.58
C GLY A 230 9.67 -26.53 2.70
N ALA A 231 10.74 -25.73 2.60
CA ALA A 231 11.06 -24.70 3.60
C ALA A 231 9.88 -23.75 3.87
N CYS A 232 9.08 -23.42 2.86
CA CYS A 232 7.87 -22.60 2.98
C CYS A 232 6.57 -23.40 3.21
N GLY A 233 6.69 -24.72 3.37
CA GLY A 233 5.58 -25.67 3.54
C GLY A 233 5.60 -26.79 2.50
N ALA A 234 5.16 -27.98 2.89
CA ALA A 234 5.17 -29.18 2.05
C ALA A 234 4.45 -29.03 0.69
N PRO A 235 3.37 -28.23 0.53
CA PRO A 235 2.73 -28.03 -0.77
C PRO A 235 3.50 -27.16 -1.77
N VAL A 236 4.58 -26.49 -1.34
CA VAL A 236 5.34 -25.56 -2.18
C VAL A 236 6.51 -26.31 -2.82
N GLN A 237 6.24 -26.96 -3.95
CA GLN A 237 7.20 -27.80 -4.67
C GLN A 237 7.49 -27.26 -6.06
N GLN A 238 8.72 -26.80 -6.30
CA GLN A 238 9.15 -26.33 -7.61
C GLN A 238 9.63 -27.51 -8.47
N ALA A 239 9.47 -27.40 -9.79
CA ALA A 239 9.82 -28.47 -10.70
C ALA A 239 11.35 -28.57 -10.84
N THR A 240 12.01 -27.43 -11.08
CA THR A 240 13.46 -27.38 -11.21
C THR A 240 14.13 -26.88 -9.93
N GLY A 241 15.41 -27.19 -9.76
CA GLY A 241 16.21 -26.67 -8.65
C GLY A 241 17.01 -25.47 -9.13
N TRP A 242 17.05 -24.40 -8.32
CA TRP A 242 17.95 -23.28 -8.55
C TRP A 242 19.39 -23.82 -8.43
N THR A 243 20.23 -23.60 -9.44
CA THR A 243 21.68 -23.77 -9.33
C THR A 243 22.33 -22.41 -9.11
N ASP A 244 23.21 -22.32 -8.11
CA ASP A 244 23.69 -21.03 -7.61
C ASP A 244 24.19 -20.09 -8.71
N THR A 245 24.80 -20.58 -9.80
CA THR A 245 25.47 -19.71 -10.79
C THR A 245 25.06 -19.93 -12.24
N THR A 246 24.12 -20.83 -12.56
CA THR A 246 23.84 -21.20 -13.97
C THR A 246 22.37 -21.29 -14.35
N THR A 247 21.48 -21.54 -13.39
CA THR A 247 20.06 -21.79 -13.65
C THR A 247 19.24 -21.17 -12.53
N TYR A 248 18.64 -20.03 -12.84
CA TYR A 248 17.69 -19.37 -11.96
C TYR A 248 16.29 -19.99 -12.13
N PRO A 249 15.40 -19.82 -11.14
CA PRO A 249 13.98 -20.12 -11.27
C PRO A 249 13.41 -19.50 -12.54
N ASP A 250 12.77 -20.33 -13.37
CA ASP A 250 12.12 -19.88 -14.58
C ASP A 250 10.69 -19.38 -14.31
N GLY A 251 9.98 -18.96 -15.36
CA GLY A 251 8.60 -18.48 -15.21
C GLY A 251 7.64 -19.55 -14.65
N ALA A 252 7.87 -20.83 -14.91
CA ALA A 252 7.01 -21.90 -14.42
C ALA A 252 7.23 -22.14 -12.92
N ASP A 253 8.48 -22.16 -12.46
CA ASP A 253 8.80 -22.29 -11.03
C ASP A 253 8.32 -21.06 -10.24
N LEU A 254 8.44 -19.86 -10.82
CA LEU A 254 7.88 -18.64 -10.24
C LEU A 254 6.34 -18.67 -10.20
N GLN A 255 5.68 -19.22 -11.23
CA GLN A 255 4.22 -19.39 -11.25
C GLN A 255 3.76 -20.33 -10.11
N VAL A 256 4.53 -21.38 -9.79
CA VAL A 256 4.22 -22.25 -8.65
C VAL A 256 4.21 -21.46 -7.33
N LEU A 257 5.19 -20.58 -7.13
CA LEU A 257 5.25 -19.71 -5.94
C LEU A 257 4.07 -18.72 -5.87
N VAL A 258 3.64 -18.19 -7.01
CA VAL A 258 2.42 -17.35 -7.06
C VAL A 258 1.20 -18.18 -6.67
N LYS A 259 1.06 -19.38 -7.23
CA LYS A 259 -0.07 -20.29 -6.96
C LYS A 259 -0.12 -20.76 -5.51
N SER A 260 1.03 -20.94 -4.85
CA SER A 260 1.06 -21.33 -3.43
C SER A 260 0.49 -20.28 -2.49
N CYS A 261 0.35 -19.02 -2.93
CA CYS A 261 -0.32 -17.97 -2.17
C CYS A 261 -1.85 -18.06 -2.21
N GLY A 262 -2.41 -18.94 -3.04
CA GLY A 262 -3.84 -19.01 -3.31
C GLY A 262 -4.36 -17.79 -4.08
N ARG A 263 -5.69 -17.66 -4.16
CA ARG A 263 -6.35 -16.52 -4.81
C ARG A 263 -7.02 -15.64 -3.77
N THR A 264 -7.01 -14.34 -4.03
CA THR A 264 -7.79 -13.38 -3.23
C THR A 264 -9.25 -13.47 -3.64
N SER A 265 -10.16 -13.65 -2.68
CA SER A 265 -11.56 -13.26 -2.88
C SER A 265 -11.61 -11.74 -2.97
N THR A 266 -12.14 -11.19 -4.05
CA THR A 266 -12.38 -9.75 -4.30
C THR A 266 -12.48 -8.94 -3.01
N LYS A 267 -11.38 -8.31 -2.60
CA LYS A 267 -11.34 -7.36 -1.50
C LYS A 267 -10.94 -6.01 -2.05
N VAL A 268 -11.77 -5.03 -1.72
CA VAL A 268 -11.48 -3.61 -1.89
C VAL A 268 -10.13 -3.29 -1.23
N LEU A 269 -9.15 -2.86 -2.02
CA LEU A 269 -7.81 -2.54 -1.53
C LEU A 269 -7.82 -1.17 -0.83
N LYS A 270 -7.57 -1.17 0.48
CA LYS A 270 -7.38 0.06 1.28
C LYS A 270 -5.90 0.31 1.54
N GLY A 271 -5.45 1.57 1.52
CA GLY A 271 -4.06 1.92 1.84
C GLY A 271 -3.62 1.46 3.24
N SER A 272 -4.51 1.55 4.23
CA SER A 272 -4.26 1.04 5.59
C SER A 272 -4.07 -0.47 5.64
N TYR A 273 -4.78 -1.20 4.77
CA TYR A 273 -4.64 -2.65 4.65
C TYR A 273 -3.28 -3.03 4.06
N LEU A 274 -2.86 -2.40 2.96
CA LEU A 274 -1.55 -2.62 2.35
C LEU A 274 -0.40 -2.31 3.34
N LYS A 275 -0.50 -1.18 4.05
CA LYS A 275 0.47 -0.80 5.09
C LYS A 275 0.56 -1.83 6.22
N ALA A 276 -0.57 -2.36 6.68
CA ALA A 276 -0.58 -3.40 7.70
C ALA A 276 0.10 -4.70 7.21
N LYS A 277 -0.13 -5.09 5.94
CA LYS A 277 0.52 -6.28 5.35
C LYS A 277 2.02 -6.12 5.23
N LEU A 278 2.46 -4.95 4.77
CA LEU A 278 3.87 -4.63 4.68
C LEU A 278 4.53 -4.63 6.06
N ASN A 279 3.93 -3.98 7.06
CA ASN A 279 4.45 -3.98 8.43
C ASN A 279 4.53 -5.40 9.02
N ASN A 280 3.54 -6.25 8.77
CA ASN A 280 3.57 -7.65 9.22
C ASN A 280 4.76 -8.40 8.62
N LEU A 281 5.04 -8.21 7.32
CA LEU A 281 6.21 -8.80 6.67
C LEU A 281 7.52 -8.28 7.29
N LEU A 282 7.65 -6.97 7.47
CA LEU A 282 8.85 -6.34 7.98
C LEU A 282 9.16 -6.75 9.43
N ASN A 283 8.13 -6.99 10.25
CA ASN A 283 8.27 -7.49 11.61
C ASN A 283 8.83 -8.92 11.71
N LEU A 284 8.91 -9.65 10.59
CA LEU A 284 9.53 -10.98 10.54
C LEU A 284 11.04 -10.94 10.28
N ILE A 285 11.60 -9.75 10.01
CA ILE A 285 13.04 -9.59 9.82
C ILE A 285 13.74 -9.79 11.17
N LYS A 286 14.65 -10.76 11.21
CA LYS A 286 15.47 -11.08 12.38
C LYS A 286 16.86 -10.47 12.22
N VAL A 287 17.39 -9.88 13.28
CA VAL A 287 18.71 -9.24 13.26
C VAL A 287 19.78 -10.22 13.71
N LYS A 288 20.90 -10.27 12.99
CA LYS A 288 22.13 -10.96 13.42
C LYS A 288 23.35 -10.11 13.03
N GLY A 289 24.11 -9.68 14.02
CA GLY A 289 25.20 -8.72 13.82
C GLY A 289 24.66 -7.37 13.34
N ALA A 290 25.23 -6.83 12.26
CA ALA A 290 24.80 -5.57 11.66
C ALA A 290 23.62 -5.71 10.69
N ASP A 291 23.28 -6.94 10.30
CA ASP A 291 22.40 -7.24 9.18
C ASP A 291 21.04 -7.81 9.64
N GLY A 292 20.02 -7.63 8.80
CA GLY A 292 18.69 -8.18 8.97
C GLY A 292 18.44 -9.33 7.99
N TYR A 293 17.61 -10.28 8.38
CA TYR A 293 17.30 -11.47 7.60
C TYR A 293 15.81 -11.76 7.65
N LEU A 294 15.18 -11.80 6.47
CA LEU A 294 13.86 -12.38 6.32
C LEU A 294 14.05 -13.87 5.99
N GLY A 295 13.42 -14.76 6.76
CA GLY A 295 13.56 -16.21 6.62
C GLY A 295 14.71 -16.81 7.42
N SER A 296 14.97 -18.09 7.17
CA SER A 296 15.92 -18.90 7.93
C SER A 296 17.35 -18.62 7.50
N PHE A 297 18.12 -17.97 8.37
CA PHE A 297 19.54 -17.67 8.18
C PHE A 297 20.41 -18.42 9.20
N ILE A 298 21.45 -19.09 8.70
CA ILE A 298 22.49 -19.73 9.52
C ILE A 298 23.84 -19.07 9.21
N ASN A 299 24.33 -19.20 7.98
CA ASN A 299 25.63 -18.69 7.52
C ASN A 299 25.51 -17.76 6.29
N SER A 300 24.67 -18.11 5.32
CA SER A 300 24.40 -17.32 4.11
C SER A 300 22.98 -17.58 3.59
N CYS A 301 22.49 -16.80 2.64
CA CYS A 301 21.19 -17.00 1.98
C CYS A 301 21.32 -17.80 0.67
N SER A 302 22.16 -18.85 0.67
CA SER A 302 22.54 -19.57 -0.56
C SER A 302 21.53 -20.60 -1.01
N GLY A 303 20.44 -20.82 -0.27
CA GLY A 303 19.49 -21.88 -0.58
C GLY A 303 19.86 -23.26 -0.07
N ASN A 304 21.07 -23.44 0.44
CA ASN A 304 21.53 -24.68 1.06
C ASN A 304 20.98 -24.77 2.49
N SER A 305 20.50 -25.94 2.91
CA SER A 305 19.88 -26.10 4.24
C SER A 305 20.85 -25.76 5.37
N ALA A 306 22.14 -26.05 5.22
CA ALA A 306 23.16 -25.77 6.23
C ALA A 306 23.53 -24.26 6.30
N ASN A 307 23.12 -23.47 5.30
CA ASN A 307 23.45 -22.05 5.21
C ASN A 307 22.24 -21.17 5.46
N GLY A 308 21.13 -21.41 4.76
CA GLY A 308 19.93 -20.59 4.88
C GLY A 308 19.13 -20.43 3.59
N LEU A 309 17.84 -20.20 3.78
CA LEU A 309 16.88 -19.78 2.77
C LEU A 309 16.29 -18.46 3.25
N CYS A 310 16.88 -17.34 2.84
CA CYS A 310 16.60 -16.03 3.39
C CYS A 310 16.80 -14.90 2.37
N VAL A 311 16.40 -13.70 2.75
CA VAL A 311 16.83 -12.45 2.11
C VAL A 311 17.62 -11.62 3.12
N LYS A 312 18.80 -11.17 2.71
CA LYS A 312 19.69 -10.34 3.53
C LYS A 312 19.42 -8.84 3.33
N PHE A 313 19.33 -8.12 4.44
CA PHE A 313 19.22 -6.66 4.53
C PHE A 313 20.50 -6.13 5.18
N THR A 314 21.49 -5.77 4.35
CA THR A 314 22.79 -5.32 4.82
C THR A 314 22.66 -4.01 5.61
N GLY A 315 23.22 -3.95 6.82
CA GLY A 315 23.21 -2.75 7.68
C GLY A 315 21.86 -2.44 8.34
N TYR A 316 20.91 -3.38 8.34
CA TYR A 316 19.57 -3.19 8.89
C TYR A 316 19.57 -2.72 10.35
N ALA A 317 20.48 -3.23 11.19
CA ALA A 317 20.55 -2.86 12.60
C ALA A 317 20.87 -1.37 12.82
N ALA A 318 21.61 -0.76 11.89
CA ALA A 318 22.00 0.65 11.97
C ALA A 318 20.98 1.58 11.31
N ASN A 319 20.28 1.12 10.27
CA ASN A 319 19.33 1.94 9.51
C ASN A 319 18.21 1.09 8.88
N GLN A 320 17.21 0.78 9.69
CA GLN A 320 16.07 -0.04 9.25
C GLN A 320 15.32 0.62 8.09
N ASP A 321 15.02 1.92 8.20
CA ASP A 321 14.24 2.63 7.18
C ASP A 321 14.90 2.64 5.80
N SER A 322 16.21 2.87 5.72
CA SER A 322 16.91 2.91 4.44
C SER A 322 17.03 1.53 3.80
N THR A 323 17.23 0.50 4.61
CA THR A 323 17.37 -0.89 4.14
C THR A 323 16.03 -1.50 3.73
N ILE A 324 14.95 -1.12 4.39
CA ILE A 324 13.57 -1.46 4.01
C ILE A 324 13.19 -0.79 2.69
N LYS A 325 13.53 0.50 2.51
CA LYS A 325 13.31 1.21 1.23
C LYS A 325 14.09 0.60 0.06
N ALA A 326 15.18 -0.11 0.36
CA ALA A 326 15.95 -0.85 -0.64
C ALA A 326 15.31 -2.20 -1.02
N LEU A 327 14.27 -2.66 -0.31
CA LEU A 327 13.49 -3.82 -0.73
C LEU A 327 12.81 -3.50 -2.07
N PRO A 328 13.09 -4.29 -3.12
CA PRO A 328 12.43 -4.12 -4.40
C PRO A 328 10.92 -4.25 -4.27
N GLY A 329 10.21 -3.30 -4.84
CA GLY A 329 8.77 -3.16 -4.68
C GLY A 329 8.31 -2.36 -3.46
N TYR A 330 9.19 -1.90 -2.57
CA TYR A 330 8.80 -0.98 -1.49
C TYR A 330 8.48 0.43 -2.01
N SER A 331 9.36 1.02 -2.83
CA SER A 331 9.16 2.38 -3.36
C SER A 331 7.88 2.59 -4.19
N PRO A 332 7.39 1.63 -4.98
CA PRO A 332 6.10 1.79 -5.64
C PRO A 332 4.90 1.75 -4.66
N LEU A 333 4.97 1.09 -3.50
CA LEU A 333 3.86 0.92 -2.55
C LEU A 333 3.72 2.09 -1.55
#